data_AF-A0A7V0IUV2-F1
#
_entry.id   AF-A0A7V0IUV2-F1
#
_cell.length_a   1.000
_cell.length_b   1.000
_cell.length_c   1.000
_cell.angle_alpha   90.00
_cell.angle_beta   90.00
_cell.angle_gamma   90.00
#
_symmetry.space_group_name_H-M   'P 1'
#
loop_
_entity.id
_entity.type
_entity.pdbx_description
1 polymer ?
#
loop_
_entity_poly.entity_id
_entity_poly.type
_entity_poly.pdbx_seq_one_letter_code
_entity_poly.pdbx_strand_id
1 'polypeptide(L)'
;MLKINEIFKSIQGESTYAGLPCTFVRLAGCNLRCTYCDTNYAYYDGKELSDDEIVSKIEEYGVRCVEFTGGEPLLQEETPKLLNILLDKGYDVLVETNGSICIGCLDKRLNIIMDYKTPKSGMSERMRPKNLDFLKPTDQIKFVLMDESDYKWAKDVISTNNLLEKFENILMSPAYGELPPKSLVTWVLQDNLRVRVQLQIHKYIWAPDEREGV
;
A
#
# COMPACT_ATOMS: atom_id res chain seq x y z
N MET A 1 -12.44 10.69 15.68
CA MET A 1 -11.05 10.45 16.11
C MET A 1 -10.57 9.26 15.31
N LEU A 2 -9.27 9.13 15.10
CA LEU A 2 -8.68 7.96 14.44
C LEU A 2 -7.74 7.28 15.42
N LYS A 3 -7.78 5.95 15.43
CA LYS A 3 -6.84 5.12 16.18
C LYS A 3 -5.57 4.97 15.36
N ILE A 4 -4.53 5.69 15.74
CA ILE A 4 -3.24 5.75 15.06
C ILE A 4 -2.22 4.89 15.81
N ASN A 5 -1.59 3.95 15.11
CA ASN A 5 -0.49 3.16 15.64
C ASN A 5 0.78 4.02 15.75
N GLU A 6 1.17 4.67 14.66
CA GLU A 6 2.34 5.54 14.59
C GLU A 6 2.22 6.60 13.49
N ILE A 7 2.94 7.71 13.68
CA ILE A 7 3.20 8.71 12.65
C ILE A 7 4.70 8.98 12.66
N PHE A 8 5.35 8.91 11.50
CA PHE A 8 6.79 9.08 11.37
C PHE A 8 7.15 9.60 9.97
N LYS A 9 8.37 10.14 9.80
CA LYS A 9 8.87 10.54 8.47
C LYS A 9 9.98 9.60 8.02
N SER A 10 9.84 9.06 6.82
CA SER A 10 10.84 8.17 6.22
C SER A 10 10.99 8.50 4.73
N ILE A 11 11.65 7.60 4.00
CA ILE A 11 11.59 7.53 2.54
C ILE A 11 10.54 6.49 2.17
N GLN A 12 9.69 6.81 1.20
CA GLN A 12 8.77 5.85 0.61
C GLN A 12 9.54 4.64 0.09
N GLY A 13 9.24 3.46 0.63
CA GLY A 13 9.96 2.23 0.33
C GLY A 13 9.45 1.49 -0.91
N GLU A 14 8.28 1.85 -1.42
CA GLU A 14 7.51 1.10 -2.39
C GLU A 14 6.78 2.03 -3.36
N SER A 15 6.01 1.45 -4.29
CA SER A 15 5.20 2.13 -5.30
C SER A 15 6.03 2.95 -6.31
N THR A 16 5.37 3.72 -7.17
CA THR A 16 6.02 4.73 -8.04
C THR A 16 6.64 5.89 -7.28
N TYR A 17 6.38 6.00 -5.97
CA TYR A 17 6.91 7.02 -5.08
C TYR A 17 8.19 6.59 -4.36
N ALA A 18 8.66 5.35 -4.59
CA ALA A 18 9.85 4.81 -3.97
C ALA A 18 11.05 5.78 -4.06
N GLY A 19 11.67 6.09 -2.93
CA GLY A 19 12.81 7.03 -2.85
C GLY A 19 12.45 8.46 -2.46
N LEU A 20 11.16 8.83 -2.38
CA LEU A 20 10.73 10.18 -1.97
C LEU A 20 10.56 10.31 -0.46
N PRO A 21 10.93 11.45 0.17
CA PRO A 21 10.56 11.74 1.55
C PRO A 21 9.04 11.72 1.74
N CYS A 22 8.57 10.99 2.75
CA CYS A 22 7.14 10.76 3.00
C CYS A 22 6.85 10.73 4.51
N THR A 23 5.77 11.36 4.93
CA THR A 23 5.19 11.14 6.25
C THR A 23 4.23 9.96 6.19
N PHE A 24 4.48 8.95 7.01
CA PHE A 24 3.60 7.81 7.15
C PHE A 24 2.63 8.03 8.30
N VAL A 25 1.34 7.83 8.05
CA VAL A 25 0.27 7.80 9.03
C VAL A 25 -0.25 6.37 9.08
N ARG A 26 0.22 5.61 10.06
CA ARG A 26 -0.12 4.19 10.22
C ARG A 26 -1.30 4.03 11.14
N LEU A 27 -2.44 3.64 10.59
CA LEU A 27 -3.67 3.37 11.35
C LEU A 27 -3.59 2.00 12.05
N ALA A 28 -4.30 1.88 13.17
CA ALA A 28 -4.46 0.64 13.88
C ALA A 28 -5.67 -0.17 13.36
N GLY A 29 -5.54 -1.50 13.37
CA GLY A 29 -6.60 -2.45 13.05
C GLY A 29 -6.62 -2.89 11.59
N CYS A 30 -6.58 -4.21 11.35
CA CYS A 30 -6.70 -4.78 10.01
C CYS A 30 -7.77 -5.87 9.97
N ASN A 31 -8.52 -5.96 8.88
CA ASN A 31 -9.54 -6.99 8.65
C ASN A 31 -8.99 -8.25 7.95
N LEU A 32 -7.71 -8.28 7.59
CA LEU A 32 -7.00 -9.42 7.00
C LEU A 32 -5.88 -9.93 7.92
N ARG A 33 -5.40 -11.16 7.68
CA ARG A 33 -4.29 -11.81 8.41
C ARG A 33 -3.31 -12.46 7.44
N CYS A 34 -2.70 -11.63 6.59
CA CYS A 34 -1.83 -12.12 5.52
C CYS A 34 -0.65 -12.91 6.10
N THR A 35 -0.30 -14.04 5.46
CA THR A 35 0.80 -14.93 5.88
C THR A 35 2.14 -14.20 6.04
N TYR A 36 2.42 -13.23 5.16
CA TYR A 36 3.68 -12.48 5.08
C TYR A 36 3.60 -11.08 5.70
N CYS A 37 2.62 -10.80 6.57
CA CYS A 37 2.46 -9.46 7.13
C CYS A 37 3.66 -9.06 8.01
N ASP A 38 4.36 -8.01 7.61
CA ASP A 38 5.48 -7.39 8.32
C ASP A 38 5.06 -6.35 9.36
N THR A 39 3.78 -5.95 9.35
CA THR A 39 3.21 -4.90 10.20
C THR A 39 2.11 -5.46 11.14
N ASN A 40 2.30 -6.68 11.65
CA ASN A 40 1.31 -7.32 12.52
C ASN A 40 1.08 -6.57 13.86
N TYR A 41 2.06 -5.78 14.31
CA TYR A 41 1.96 -4.92 15.49
C TYR A 41 0.87 -3.84 15.36
N ALA A 42 0.55 -3.42 14.14
CA ALA A 42 -0.52 -2.46 13.89
C ALA A 42 -1.93 -3.08 13.97
N TYR A 43 -2.08 -4.39 14.24
CA TYR A 43 -3.41 -5.02 14.31
C TYR A 43 -4.23 -4.62 15.54
N TYR A 44 -3.61 -4.21 16.63
CA TYR A 44 -4.29 -4.03 17.92
C TYR A 44 -3.97 -2.70 18.59
N ASP A 45 -2.70 -2.31 18.58
CA ASP A 45 -2.22 -1.15 19.34
C ASP A 45 -2.38 0.16 18.55
N GLY A 46 -2.78 1.21 19.26
CA GLY A 46 -2.88 2.56 18.72
C GLY A 46 -3.50 3.53 19.71
N LYS A 47 -3.29 4.82 19.48
CA LYS A 47 -3.82 5.94 20.28
C LYS A 47 -4.89 6.67 19.49
N GLU A 48 -5.98 7.03 20.16
CA GLU A 48 -6.98 7.92 19.58
C GLU A 48 -6.37 9.31 19.42
N LEU A 49 -6.34 9.81 18.18
CA LEU A 49 -5.93 11.16 17.84
C LEU A 49 -7.07 11.86 17.09
N SER A 50 -7.23 13.16 17.32
CA SER A 50 -8.08 14.03 16.53
C SER A 50 -7.44 14.35 15.17
N ASP A 51 -8.27 14.78 14.21
CA ASP A 51 -7.80 15.23 12.90
C ASP A 51 -6.74 16.35 13.04
N ASP A 52 -6.96 17.30 13.97
CA ASP A 52 -6.06 18.42 14.22
C ASP A 52 -4.69 17.97 14.77
N GLU A 53 -4.67 16.99 15.68
CA GLU A 53 -3.42 16.41 16.19
C GLU A 53 -2.63 15.67 15.10
N ILE A 54 -3.33 14.96 14.22
CA ILE A 54 -2.70 14.24 13.10
C ILE A 54 -2.14 15.24 12.08
N VAL A 55 -2.94 16.22 11.67
CA VAL A 55 -2.50 17.29 10.75
C VAL A 55 -1.31 18.05 11.32
N SER A 56 -1.35 18.43 12.60
CA SER A 56 -0.23 19.16 13.23
C SER A 56 1.07 18.35 13.17
N LYS A 57 1.03 17.05 13.46
CA LYS A 57 2.20 16.16 13.36
C LYS A 57 2.71 16.03 11.92
N ILE A 58 1.81 15.94 10.95
CA ILE A 58 2.19 15.91 9.52
C ILE A 58 2.89 17.21 9.12
N GLU A 59 2.36 18.36 9.55
CA GLU A 59 2.93 19.68 9.28
C GLU A 59 4.34 19.83 9.89
N GLU A 60 4.58 19.31 11.10
CA GLU A 60 5.89 19.31 11.77
C GLU A 60 7.00 18.62 10.94
N TYR A 61 6.64 17.60 10.15
CA TYR A 61 7.61 16.86 9.34
C TYR A 61 8.09 17.61 8.10
N GLY A 62 7.33 18.60 7.62
CA GLY A 62 7.72 19.49 6.52
C GLY A 62 7.83 18.84 5.14
N VAL A 63 7.19 17.68 4.93
CA VAL A 63 7.16 16.98 3.64
C VAL A 63 5.73 16.96 3.08
N ARG A 64 5.58 17.14 1.76
CA ARG A 64 4.25 17.19 1.12
C ARG A 64 3.65 15.81 0.82
N CYS A 65 4.49 14.79 0.73
CA CYS A 65 4.06 13.42 0.47
C CYS A 65 3.64 12.78 1.78
N VAL A 66 2.39 12.30 1.85
CA VAL A 66 1.84 11.66 3.05
C VAL A 66 1.17 10.36 2.67
N GLU A 67 1.58 9.26 3.26
CA GLU A 67 0.94 7.96 3.06
C GLU A 67 0.09 7.57 4.26
N PHE A 68 -1.18 7.27 4.00
CA PHE A 68 -2.08 6.60 4.92
C PHE A 68 -2.01 5.09 4.69
N THR A 69 -1.69 4.36 5.75
CA THR A 69 -1.43 2.92 5.73
C THR A 69 -1.80 2.31 7.09
N GLY A 70 -1.27 1.13 7.39
CA GLY A 70 -1.32 0.47 8.69
C GLY A 70 -2.14 -0.80 8.66
N GLY A 71 -2.67 -1.25 9.80
CA GLY A 71 -3.85 -2.08 9.60
C GLY A 71 -4.83 -1.29 8.71
N GLU A 72 -5.51 -1.97 7.77
CA GLU A 72 -6.32 -1.37 6.70
C GLU A 72 -6.86 0.05 6.99
N PRO A 73 -6.33 1.12 6.33
CA PRO A 73 -6.66 2.49 6.69
C PRO A 73 -8.14 2.83 6.46
N LEU A 74 -8.82 2.12 5.55
CA LEU A 74 -10.24 2.32 5.27
C LEU A 74 -11.16 1.55 6.24
N LEU A 75 -10.60 0.86 7.25
CA LEU A 75 -11.38 0.20 8.29
C LEU A 75 -12.02 1.20 9.26
N GLN A 76 -11.45 2.40 9.40
CA GLN A 76 -11.98 3.48 10.22
C GLN A 76 -12.78 4.44 9.33
N GLU A 77 -14.07 4.65 9.63
CA GLU A 77 -15.01 5.37 8.78
C GLU A 77 -14.66 6.86 8.62
N GLU A 78 -13.91 7.42 9.57
CA GLU A 78 -13.48 8.80 9.59
C GLU A 78 -12.29 9.09 8.65
N THR A 79 -11.57 8.06 8.20
CA THR A 79 -10.34 8.23 7.38
C THR A 79 -10.57 9.12 6.15
N PRO A 80 -11.63 8.94 5.32
CA PRO A 80 -11.88 9.79 4.15
C PRO A 80 -11.98 11.28 4.46
N LYS A 81 -12.49 11.66 5.63
CA LYS A 81 -12.59 13.06 6.05
C LYS A 81 -11.20 13.69 6.19
N LEU A 82 -10.29 13.01 6.89
CA LEU A 82 -8.92 13.50 7.10
C LEU A 82 -8.12 13.53 5.78
N LEU A 83 -8.30 12.52 4.92
CA LEU A 83 -7.70 12.51 3.59
C LEU A 83 -8.07 13.77 2.78
N ASN A 84 -9.36 14.16 2.81
CA ASN A 84 -9.83 15.37 2.12
C ASN A 84 -9.24 16.66 2.71
N ILE A 85 -9.11 16.75 4.04
CA ILE A 85 -8.49 17.91 4.71
C ILE A 85 -7.04 18.11 4.20
N LEU A 86 -6.28 17.02 4.06
CA LEU A 86 -4.89 17.10 3.58
C LEU A 86 -4.80 17.43 2.09
N LEU A 87 -5.69 16.86 1.28
CA LEU A 87 -5.79 17.23 -0.15
C LEU A 87 -6.11 18.71 -0.33
N ASP A 88 -7.02 19.27 0.46
CA ASP A 88 -7.39 20.69 0.39
C ASP A 88 -6.27 21.61 0.88
N LYS A 89 -5.36 21.10 1.72
CA LYS A 89 -4.11 21.75 2.11
C LYS A 89 -2.98 21.60 1.08
N GLY A 90 -3.20 20.86 -0.01
CA GLY A 90 -2.24 20.70 -1.10
C GLY A 90 -1.18 19.63 -0.89
N TYR A 91 -1.43 18.66 0.00
CA TYR A 91 -0.56 17.49 0.17
C TYR A 91 -0.73 16.50 -0.99
N ASP A 92 0.37 15.81 -1.32
CA ASP A 92 0.37 14.62 -2.16
C ASP A 92 -0.01 13.42 -1.27
N VAL A 93 -1.30 13.04 -1.26
CA VAL A 93 -1.82 12.01 -0.34
C VAL A 93 -1.89 10.65 -1.02
N LEU A 94 -1.21 9.68 -0.43
CA LEU A 94 -1.16 8.28 -0.83
C LEU A 94 -2.02 7.45 0.13
N VAL A 95 -2.72 6.45 -0.38
CA VAL A 95 -3.45 5.47 0.44
C VAL A 95 -3.03 4.07 0.02
N GLU A 96 -2.38 3.35 0.92
CA GLU A 96 -2.11 1.93 0.76
C GLU A 96 -3.25 1.11 1.40
N THR A 97 -4.05 0.44 0.56
CA THR A 97 -5.20 -0.37 0.98
C THR A 97 -5.03 -1.81 0.53
N ASN A 98 -5.54 -2.76 1.32
CA ASN A 98 -5.57 -4.17 0.98
C ASN A 98 -6.69 -4.53 0.00
N GLY A 99 -7.51 -3.56 -0.43
CA GLY A 99 -8.53 -3.72 -1.48
C GLY A 99 -9.75 -4.57 -1.12
N SER A 100 -9.93 -4.94 0.16
CA SER A 100 -11.12 -5.67 0.62
C SER A 100 -12.31 -4.75 0.96
N ILE A 101 -12.06 -3.46 1.21
CA ILE A 101 -13.06 -2.43 1.52
C ILE A 101 -13.37 -1.61 0.26
N CYS A 102 -14.62 -1.16 0.10
CA CYS A 102 -15.02 -0.35 -1.05
C CYS A 102 -14.29 1.00 -1.08
N ILE A 103 -13.64 1.32 -2.20
CA ILE A 103 -12.93 2.60 -2.38
C ILE A 103 -13.73 3.66 -3.16
N GLY A 104 -14.97 3.35 -3.54
CA GLY A 104 -15.76 4.19 -4.46
C GLY A 104 -16.13 5.59 -3.91
N CYS A 105 -16.06 5.79 -2.60
CA CYS A 105 -16.32 7.09 -1.95
C CYS A 105 -15.06 7.97 -1.82
N LEU A 106 -13.89 7.47 -2.20
CA LEU A 106 -12.63 8.20 -2.08
C LEU A 106 -12.49 9.29 -3.14
N ASP A 107 -11.91 10.42 -2.74
CA ASP A 107 -11.61 11.55 -3.63
C ASP A 107 -10.60 11.13 -4.72
N LYS A 108 -10.86 11.50 -5.98
CA LYS A 108 -10.04 11.12 -7.14
C LYS A 108 -8.66 11.78 -7.17
N ARG A 109 -8.42 12.81 -6.34
CA ARG A 109 -7.10 13.43 -6.16
C ARG A 109 -6.12 12.52 -5.40
N LEU A 110 -6.62 11.53 -4.65
CA LEU A 110 -5.77 10.58 -3.91
C LEU A 110 -4.96 9.72 -4.86
N ASN A 111 -3.78 9.29 -4.43
CA ASN A 111 -2.97 8.27 -5.11
C ASN A 111 -3.19 6.93 -4.42
N ILE A 112 -3.94 6.04 -5.06
CA ILE A 112 -4.28 4.75 -4.46
C ILE A 112 -3.23 3.71 -4.83
N ILE A 113 -2.71 3.01 -3.81
CA ILE A 113 -1.92 1.79 -3.94
C ILE A 113 -2.76 0.66 -3.38
N MET A 114 -3.37 -0.11 -4.27
CA MET A 114 -4.16 -1.28 -3.88
C MET A 114 -3.28 -2.53 -3.91
N ASP A 115 -2.94 -3.05 -2.74
CA ASP A 115 -2.25 -4.33 -2.59
C ASP A 115 -3.25 -5.49 -2.72
N TYR A 116 -3.40 -5.97 -3.96
CA TYR A 116 -4.33 -7.03 -4.34
C TYR A 116 -3.75 -8.40 -3.92
N LYS A 117 -4.27 -8.92 -2.82
CA LYS A 117 -3.70 -10.08 -2.13
C LYS A 117 -3.76 -11.34 -2.99
N THR A 118 -2.62 -12.00 -3.10
CA THR A 118 -2.44 -13.27 -3.84
C THR A 118 -2.83 -14.48 -3.00
N PRO A 119 -3.00 -15.68 -3.58
CA PRO A 119 -3.38 -16.89 -2.84
C PRO A 119 -2.48 -17.21 -1.65
N LYS A 120 -1.15 -17.04 -1.74
CA LYS A 120 -0.25 -17.35 -0.63
C LYS A 120 -0.34 -16.38 0.54
N SER A 121 -0.96 -15.22 0.35
CA SER A 121 -1.35 -14.37 1.48
C SER A 121 -2.37 -15.06 2.41
N GLY A 122 -3.09 -16.07 1.91
CA GLY A 122 -4.24 -16.68 2.58
C GLY A 122 -5.51 -15.83 2.55
N MET A 123 -5.48 -14.68 1.85
CA MET A 123 -6.52 -13.64 1.90
C MET A 123 -7.07 -13.25 0.53
N SER A 124 -6.70 -13.91 -0.57
CA SER A 124 -7.15 -13.58 -1.93
C SER A 124 -8.67 -13.57 -2.10
N GLU A 125 -9.38 -14.47 -1.41
CA GLU A 125 -10.85 -14.55 -1.44
C GLU A 125 -11.55 -13.37 -0.75
N ARG A 126 -10.79 -12.55 -0.01
CA ARG A 126 -11.28 -11.34 0.66
C ARG A 126 -11.20 -10.11 -0.24
N MET A 127 -10.57 -10.24 -1.40
CA MET A 127 -10.46 -9.15 -2.35
C MET A 127 -11.84 -8.74 -2.88
N ARG A 128 -11.99 -7.45 -3.19
CA ARG A 128 -13.22 -6.91 -3.77
C ARG A 128 -12.95 -6.46 -5.21
N PRO A 129 -13.16 -7.33 -6.23
CA PRO A 129 -12.82 -7.02 -7.63
C PRO A 129 -13.45 -5.73 -8.17
N LYS A 130 -14.65 -5.36 -7.68
CA LYS A 130 -15.32 -4.08 -8.03
C LYS A 130 -14.48 -2.84 -7.73
N ASN A 131 -13.48 -2.93 -6.86
CA ASN A 131 -12.59 -1.80 -6.61
C ASN A 131 -11.79 -1.40 -7.86
N LEU A 132 -11.56 -2.33 -8.79
CA LEU A 132 -10.91 -2.04 -10.08
C LEU A 132 -11.69 -0.99 -10.90
N ASP A 133 -13.02 -0.92 -10.75
CA ASP A 133 -13.86 0.04 -11.48
C ASP A 133 -13.74 1.48 -10.94
N PHE A 134 -13.19 1.64 -9.73
CA PHE A 134 -13.06 2.94 -9.07
C PHE A 134 -11.66 3.53 -9.18
N LEU A 135 -10.65 2.72 -9.52
CA LEU A 135 -9.28 3.19 -9.69
C LEU A 135 -9.14 4.04 -10.95
N LYS A 136 -8.29 5.07 -10.87
CA LYS A 136 -7.91 5.88 -12.04
C LYS A 136 -6.68 5.27 -12.73
N PRO A 137 -6.41 5.58 -14.02
CA PRO A 137 -5.28 4.97 -14.75
C PRO A 137 -3.92 5.15 -14.07
N THR A 138 -3.72 6.24 -13.32
CA THR A 138 -2.47 6.52 -12.62
C THR A 138 -2.38 5.84 -11.25
N ASP A 139 -3.46 5.25 -10.73
CA ASP A 139 -3.41 4.44 -9.51
C ASP A 139 -2.61 3.16 -9.73
N GLN A 140 -2.26 2.51 -8.63
CA GLN A 140 -1.31 1.42 -8.61
C GLN A 140 -1.97 0.14 -8.08
N ILE A 141 -1.81 -0.95 -8.81
CA ILE A 141 -2.22 -2.28 -8.35
C ILE A 141 -0.95 -3.07 -8.04
N LYS A 142 -0.75 -3.39 -6.77
CA LYS A 142 0.42 -4.11 -6.26
C LYS A 142 0.04 -5.56 -5.97
N PHE A 143 0.86 -6.49 -6.45
CA PHE A 143 0.79 -7.90 -6.09
C PHE A 143 2.06 -8.28 -5.33
N VAL A 144 1.92 -8.66 -4.06
CA VAL A 144 3.02 -9.24 -3.28
C VAL A 144 3.04 -10.75 -3.49
N LEU A 145 4.18 -11.30 -3.90
CA LEU A 145 4.30 -12.68 -4.38
C LEU A 145 5.23 -13.48 -3.46
N MET A 146 4.78 -14.65 -2.98
CA MET A 146 5.63 -15.56 -2.19
C MET A 146 6.35 -16.60 -3.05
N ASP A 147 5.78 -17.02 -4.18
CA ASP A 147 6.36 -18.03 -5.06
C ASP A 147 5.85 -17.91 -6.52
N GLU A 148 6.23 -18.88 -7.36
CA GLU A 148 5.85 -18.91 -8.78
C GLU A 148 4.34 -19.11 -8.97
N SER A 149 3.64 -19.72 -8.02
CA SER A 149 2.18 -19.91 -8.11
C SER A 149 1.43 -18.59 -7.96
N ASP A 150 1.88 -17.73 -7.04
CA ASP A 150 1.38 -16.35 -6.93
C ASP A 150 1.66 -15.55 -8.21
N TYR A 151 2.85 -15.70 -8.80
CA TYR A 151 3.21 -15.03 -10.05
C TYR A 151 2.28 -15.41 -11.20
N LYS A 152 2.05 -16.72 -11.41
CA LYS A 152 1.12 -17.24 -12.43
C LYS A 152 -0.30 -16.73 -12.19
N TRP A 153 -0.77 -16.79 -10.96
CA TRP A 153 -2.09 -16.29 -10.58
C TRP A 153 -2.23 -14.78 -10.85
N ALA A 154 -1.23 -13.98 -10.48
CA ALA A 154 -1.25 -12.54 -10.72
C ALA A 154 -1.29 -12.21 -12.22
N LYS A 155 -0.56 -12.96 -13.06
CA LYS A 155 -0.67 -12.86 -14.53
C LYS A 155 -2.09 -13.15 -15.02
N ASP A 156 -2.74 -14.17 -14.50
CA ASP A 156 -4.10 -14.54 -14.90
C ASP A 156 -5.10 -13.44 -14.51
N VAL A 157 -4.97 -12.84 -13.32
CA VAL A 157 -5.77 -11.68 -12.89
C VAL A 157 -5.54 -10.47 -13.80
N ILE A 158 -4.27 -10.18 -14.13
CA ILE A 158 -3.88 -9.09 -15.02
C ILE A 158 -4.53 -9.25 -16.40
N SER A 159 -4.42 -10.46 -16.97
CA SER A 159 -4.97 -10.79 -18.29
C SER A 159 -6.50 -10.73 -18.29
N THR A 160 -7.15 -11.43 -17.34
CA THR A 160 -8.61 -11.54 -17.27
C THR A 160 -9.30 -10.19 -17.10
N ASN A 161 -8.66 -9.23 -16.42
CA ASN A 161 -9.22 -7.91 -16.16
C ASN A 161 -8.69 -6.81 -17.09
N ASN A 162 -7.84 -7.15 -18.07
CA ASN A 162 -7.15 -6.22 -18.97
C ASN A 162 -6.41 -5.11 -18.21
N LEU A 163 -5.74 -5.45 -17.10
CA LEU A 163 -5.17 -4.44 -16.20
C LEU A 163 -4.08 -3.59 -16.87
N LEU A 164 -3.28 -4.18 -17.77
CA LEU A 164 -2.22 -3.47 -18.50
C LEU A 164 -2.74 -2.45 -19.52
N GLU A 165 -4.00 -2.55 -19.93
CA GLU A 165 -4.64 -1.59 -20.82
C GLU A 165 -5.28 -0.43 -20.05
N LYS A 166 -5.69 -0.68 -18.80
CA LYS A 166 -6.44 0.25 -17.96
C LYS A 166 -5.56 1.09 -17.05
N PHE A 167 -4.43 0.54 -16.61
CA PHE A 167 -3.60 1.14 -15.57
C PHE A 167 -2.15 1.28 -16.04
N GLU A 168 -1.55 2.41 -15.70
CA GLU A 168 -0.15 2.72 -15.99
C GLU A 168 0.82 1.95 -15.08
N ASN A 169 0.34 1.58 -13.88
CA ASN A 169 1.17 1.07 -12.80
C ASN A 169 0.66 -0.26 -12.24
N ILE A 170 1.09 -1.36 -12.86
CA ILE A 170 0.95 -2.70 -12.28
C ILE A 170 2.29 -3.11 -11.68
N LEU A 171 2.28 -3.40 -10.38
CA LEU A 171 3.47 -3.66 -9.58
C LEU A 171 3.49 -5.12 -9.14
N MET A 172 4.65 -5.76 -9.26
CA MET A 172 4.92 -7.06 -8.66
C MET A 172 6.07 -6.92 -7.67
N SER A 173 5.82 -7.27 -6.41
CA SER A 173 6.77 -7.17 -5.31
C SER A 173 7.05 -8.56 -4.74
N PRO A 174 8.31 -8.96 -4.53
CA PRO A 174 8.60 -10.19 -3.83
C PRO A 174 8.31 -10.00 -2.33
N ALA A 175 7.60 -10.96 -1.72
CA ALA A 175 7.49 -11.02 -0.26
C ALA A 175 8.91 -11.15 0.33
N TYR A 176 9.30 -10.19 1.18
CA TYR A 176 10.65 -10.14 1.73
C TYR A 176 10.99 -11.38 2.55
N GLY A 177 12.17 -11.95 2.31
CA GLY A 177 12.62 -13.20 2.95
C GLY A 177 12.03 -14.48 2.35
N GLU A 178 10.93 -14.38 1.59
CA GLU A 178 10.20 -15.53 1.05
C GLU A 178 10.53 -15.78 -0.43
N LEU A 179 10.43 -14.74 -1.27
CA LEU A 179 10.71 -14.83 -2.70
C LEU A 179 12.02 -14.10 -3.04
N PRO A 180 13.06 -14.80 -3.56
CA PRO A 180 14.25 -14.12 -4.04
C PRO A 180 13.92 -13.13 -5.17
N PRO A 181 14.33 -11.85 -5.09
CA PRO A 181 14.05 -10.86 -6.13
C PRO A 181 14.50 -11.28 -7.54
N LYS A 182 15.63 -11.98 -7.63
CA LYS A 182 16.16 -12.51 -8.89
C LYS A 182 15.17 -13.45 -9.58
N SER A 183 14.43 -14.26 -8.82
CA SER A 183 13.43 -15.19 -9.37
C SER A 183 12.30 -14.42 -10.04
N LEU A 184 11.73 -13.43 -9.34
CA LEU A 184 10.67 -12.58 -9.89
C LEU A 184 11.12 -11.82 -11.15
N VAL A 185 12.30 -11.20 -11.11
CA VAL A 185 12.88 -10.51 -12.28
C VAL A 185 13.04 -11.49 -13.45
N THR A 186 13.53 -12.70 -13.19
CA THR A 186 13.72 -13.71 -14.24
C THR A 186 12.39 -14.07 -14.90
N TRP A 187 11.33 -14.32 -14.13
CA TRP A 187 10.01 -14.64 -14.68
C TRP A 187 9.43 -13.50 -15.51
N VAL A 188 9.47 -12.27 -14.98
CA VAL A 188 8.99 -11.08 -15.70
C VAL A 188 9.71 -10.87 -17.03
N LEU A 189 11.05 -11.06 -17.05
CA LEU A 189 11.84 -10.95 -18.27
C LEU A 189 11.55 -12.07 -19.28
N GLN A 190 11.39 -13.31 -18.81
CA GLN A 190 11.04 -14.44 -19.68
C GLN A 190 9.69 -14.24 -20.37
N ASP A 191 8.72 -13.70 -19.63
CA ASP A 191 7.36 -13.46 -20.14
C ASP A 191 7.22 -12.11 -20.88
N ASN A 192 8.26 -11.26 -20.87
CA ASN A 192 8.20 -9.88 -21.36
C ASN A 192 6.99 -9.10 -20.80
N LEU A 193 6.65 -9.37 -19.54
CA LEU A 193 5.46 -8.82 -18.91
C LEU A 193 5.68 -7.33 -18.58
N ARG A 194 4.82 -6.45 -19.10
CA ARG A 194 4.91 -4.99 -18.91
C ARG A 194 4.45 -4.56 -17.51
N VAL A 195 5.12 -5.03 -16.48
CA VAL A 195 4.90 -4.68 -15.08
C VAL A 195 6.15 -4.05 -14.48
N ARG A 196 5.99 -3.31 -13.38
CA ARG A 196 7.12 -2.85 -12.58
C ARG A 196 7.45 -3.90 -11.53
N VAL A 197 8.67 -4.44 -11.57
CA VAL A 197 9.22 -5.17 -10.42
C VAL A 197 9.65 -4.14 -9.38
N GLN A 198 9.09 -4.24 -8.18
CA GLN A 198 9.31 -3.30 -7.09
C GLN A 198 9.92 -4.04 -5.91
N LEU A 199 10.97 -3.49 -5.30
CA LEU A 199 11.52 -3.98 -4.03
C LEU A 199 11.04 -3.09 -2.89
N GLN A 200 11.04 -3.63 -1.67
CA GLN A 200 10.79 -2.88 -0.45
C GLN A 200 12.10 -2.21 -0.01
N ILE A 201 12.44 -1.04 -0.60
CA ILE A 201 13.79 -0.45 -0.41
C ILE A 201 14.08 -0.09 1.05
N HIS A 202 13.05 0.20 1.84
CA HIS A 202 13.18 0.49 3.27
C HIS A 202 13.80 -0.67 4.05
N LYS A 203 13.60 -1.94 3.62
CA LYS A 203 14.19 -3.13 4.26
C LYS A 203 15.69 -3.30 4.01
N TYR A 204 16.26 -2.52 3.08
CA TYR A 204 17.71 -2.45 2.85
C TYR A 204 18.35 -1.27 3.56
N ILE A 205 17.53 -0.32 4.05
CA ILE A 205 17.99 0.90 4.72
C ILE A 205 17.97 0.70 6.24
N TRP A 206 16.86 0.21 6.76
CA TRP A 206 16.63 -0.01 8.18
C TRP A 206 16.81 -1.48 8.53
N ALA A 207 17.54 -1.77 9.61
CA ALA A 207 17.65 -3.13 10.12
C ALA A 207 16.28 -3.64 10.61
N PRO A 208 16.03 -4.97 10.66
CA PRO A 208 14.74 -5.52 11.08
C PRO A 208 14.28 -5.11 12.49
N ASP A 209 15.23 -4.78 13.37
CA ASP A 209 15.02 -4.31 14.75
C ASP A 209 15.14 -2.78 14.89
N GLU A 210 15.42 -2.07 13.79
CA GLU A 210 15.52 -0.62 13.76
C GLU A 210 14.16 0.00 13.44
N ARG A 211 13.87 1.13 14.07
CA ARG A 211 12.67 1.91 13.75
C ARG A 211 12.87 2.56 12.39
N GLU A 212 11.90 2.38 11.51
CA GLU A 212 11.88 3.09 10.24
C GLU A 212 11.70 4.61 10.44
N GLY A 213 12.58 5.40 9.82
CA GLY A 213 12.44 6.85 9.73
C GLY A 213 12.90 7.62 10.98
N VAL A 214 12.58 8.92 10.97
CA VAL A 214 12.87 9.90 12.04
C VAL A 214 11.60 10.44 12.68
#